data_AF-A0A378PV73-F1
#
_entry.id   AF-A0A378PV73-F1
#
_cell.length_a   1.000
_cell.length_b   1.000
_cell.length_c   1.000
_cell.angle_alpha   90.00
_cell.angle_beta   90.00
_cell.angle_gamma   90.00
#
_symmetry.space_group_name_H-M   'P 1'
#
loop_
_entity.id
_entity.type
_entity.pdbx_description
1 polymer ?
#
loop_
_entity_poly.entity_id
_entity_poly.type
_entity_poly.pdbx_seq_one_letter_code
_entity_poly.pdbx_strand_id
1 'polypeptide(L)'
;MENINKNLIINIISHKISQEILESIENIDLIISSADDDYCLSLMNEYCCHKKIPMVGVGYINDISTIGPFYIPELTSCLYCNKDIYLERTNYDEKVIRINDAYKAPSTIVNNFFAGAMISSEIIKFFAKDYDGMISINNIIGIHNKTFLLEKIKIEKSPNCIYCGGEHHV
;
A
#
# COMPACT_ATOMS: atom_id res chain seq x y z
N MET A 1 0.89 4.93 -22.76
CA MET A 1 1.64 3.75 -22.27
C MET A 1 1.82 2.70 -23.37
N GLU A 2 0.82 2.41 -24.20
CA GLU A 2 0.94 1.47 -25.33
C GLU A 2 2.09 1.78 -26.31
N ASN A 3 2.47 3.05 -26.43
CA ASN A 3 3.61 3.47 -27.26
C ASN A 3 4.99 3.13 -26.67
N ILE A 4 5.08 2.73 -25.39
CA ILE A 4 6.35 2.40 -24.72
C ILE A 4 6.68 0.92 -24.91
N ASN A 5 5.70 0.03 -24.71
CA ASN A 5 5.84 -1.40 -24.97
C ASN A 5 4.53 -1.95 -25.53
N LYS A 6 4.56 -2.34 -26.81
CA LYS A 6 3.39 -2.82 -27.57
C LYS A 6 2.98 -4.26 -27.23
N ASN A 7 3.81 -4.97 -26.46
CA ASN A 7 3.54 -6.35 -26.06
C ASN A 7 2.78 -6.44 -24.73
N LEU A 8 2.40 -5.30 -24.14
CA LEU A 8 1.60 -5.26 -22.91
C LEU A 8 0.12 -5.19 -23.23
N ILE A 9 -0.68 -5.97 -22.50
CA ILE A 9 -2.13 -5.84 -22.48
C ILE A 9 -2.49 -4.93 -21.30
N ILE A 10 -3.19 -3.83 -21.58
CA ILE A 10 -3.60 -2.86 -20.56
C ILE A 10 -5.13 -2.78 -20.60
N ASN A 11 -5.77 -3.17 -19.50
CA ASN A 11 -7.20 -3.03 -19.31
C ASN A 11 -7.47 -1.86 -18.36
N ILE A 12 -8.36 -0.95 -18.75
CA ILE A 12 -8.71 0.24 -17.94
C ILE A 12 -10.13 0.07 -17.43
N ILE A 13 -10.30 0.17 -16.11
CA ILE A 13 -11.60 0.19 -15.45
C ILE A 13 -11.84 1.61 -14.94
N SER A 14 -12.70 2.37 -15.63
CA SER A 14 -12.97 3.78 -15.34
C SER A 14 -14.02 3.96 -14.22
N HIS A 15 -13.78 3.35 -13.05
CA HIS A 15 -14.65 3.45 -11.88
C HIS A 15 -13.84 3.67 -10.60
N LYS A 16 -14.45 4.29 -9.59
CA LYS A 16 -13.88 4.30 -8.23
C LYS A 16 -13.82 2.86 -7.74
N ILE A 17 -12.71 2.46 -7.14
CA ILE A 17 -12.53 1.10 -6.64
C ILE A 17 -13.59 0.76 -5.58
N SER A 18 -14.12 -0.45 -5.68
CA SER A 18 -15.09 -1.03 -4.75
C SER A 18 -14.80 -2.53 -4.62
N GLN A 19 -15.41 -3.18 -3.63
CA GLN A 19 -15.31 -4.63 -3.48
C GLN A 19 -15.83 -5.37 -4.72
N GLU A 20 -16.96 -4.95 -5.29
CA GLU A 20 -17.56 -5.54 -6.49
C GLU A 20 -16.59 -5.49 -7.69
N ILE A 21 -15.89 -4.37 -7.88
CA ILE A 21 -14.88 -4.24 -8.93
C ILE A 21 -13.69 -5.16 -8.67
N LEU A 22 -13.18 -5.20 -7.44
CA LEU A 22 -12.08 -6.11 -7.07
C LEU A 22 -12.47 -7.58 -7.29
N GLU A 23 -13.71 -7.96 -7.02
CA GLU A 23 -14.22 -9.32 -7.23
C GLU A 23 -14.40 -9.68 -8.72
N SER A 24 -14.60 -8.69 -9.58
CA SER A 24 -14.72 -8.88 -11.04
C SER A 24 -13.39 -9.13 -11.76
N ILE A 25 -12.26 -8.87 -11.10
CA ILE A 25 -10.92 -9.02 -11.70
C ILE A 25 -10.37 -10.39 -11.31
N GLU A 26 -10.09 -11.22 -12.30
CA GLU A 26 -9.54 -12.55 -12.10
C GLU A 26 -8.00 -12.57 -12.26
N ASN A 27 -7.34 -13.58 -11.68
CA ASN A 27 -5.92 -13.89 -11.85
C ASN A 27 -4.97 -12.72 -11.51
N ILE A 28 -5.08 -12.20 -10.28
CA ILE A 28 -4.25 -11.09 -9.79
C ILE A 28 -3.01 -11.64 -9.06
N ASP A 29 -1.83 -11.35 -9.57
CA ASP A 29 -0.55 -11.73 -8.92
C ASP A 29 -0.10 -10.72 -7.84
N LEU A 30 -0.48 -9.46 -8.00
CA LEU A 30 -0.06 -8.36 -7.12
C LEU A 30 -1.03 -7.18 -7.25
N ILE A 31 -1.40 -6.57 -6.13
CA ILE A 31 -2.10 -5.29 -6.08
C ILE A 31 -1.16 -4.18 -5.60
N ILE A 32 -1.12 -3.08 -6.35
CA ILE A 32 -0.37 -1.87 -5.99
C ILE A 32 -1.39 -0.78 -5.64
N SER A 33 -1.47 -0.42 -4.36
CA SER A 33 -2.33 0.67 -3.91
C SER A 33 -1.56 1.98 -3.96
N SER A 34 -1.93 2.83 -4.91
CA SER A 34 -1.36 4.18 -5.11
C SER A 34 -2.42 5.28 -5.01
N ALA A 35 -3.56 4.98 -4.38
CA ALA A 35 -4.66 5.91 -4.19
C ALA A 35 -4.48 6.70 -2.88
N ASP A 36 -4.82 7.98 -2.91
CA ASP A 36 -4.76 8.93 -1.80
C ASP A 36 -6.10 9.09 -1.07
N ASP A 37 -6.97 8.09 -1.16
CA ASP A 37 -8.27 8.03 -0.48
C ASP A 37 -8.20 7.07 0.70
N ASP A 38 -8.56 7.55 1.90
CA ASP A 38 -8.53 6.81 3.17
C ASP A 38 -9.23 5.43 3.09
N TYR A 39 -10.31 5.33 2.30
CA TYR A 39 -11.06 4.09 2.15
C TYR A 39 -10.31 3.05 1.30
N CYS A 40 -9.59 3.48 0.27
CA CYS A 40 -8.99 2.59 -0.72
C CYS A 40 -7.94 1.66 -0.11
N LEU A 41 -7.08 2.18 0.77
CA LEU A 41 -6.02 1.38 1.39
C LEU A 41 -6.60 0.32 2.33
N SER A 42 -7.62 0.70 3.11
CA SER A 42 -8.34 -0.19 4.02
C SER A 42 -9.04 -1.32 3.25
N LEU A 43 -9.84 -0.96 2.23
CA LEU A 43 -10.55 -1.91 1.37
C LEU A 43 -9.58 -2.91 0.72
N MET A 44 -8.52 -2.39 0.11
CA MET A 44 -7.56 -3.24 -0.59
C MET A 44 -6.82 -4.16 0.38
N ASN A 45 -6.40 -3.68 1.56
CA ASN A 45 -5.74 -4.54 2.54
C ASN A 45 -6.65 -5.71 2.96
N GLU A 46 -7.90 -5.42 3.31
CA GLU A 46 -8.88 -6.44 3.67
C GLU A 46 -9.06 -7.46 2.55
N TYR A 47 -9.36 -6.98 1.34
CA TYR A 47 -9.56 -7.84 0.17
C TYR A 47 -8.33 -8.73 -0.10
N CYS A 48 -7.13 -8.13 -0.11
CA CYS A 48 -5.88 -8.84 -0.38
C CYS A 48 -5.56 -9.88 0.69
N CYS A 49 -5.79 -9.57 1.96
CA CYS A 49 -5.58 -10.53 3.04
C CYS A 49 -6.55 -11.71 2.95
N HIS A 50 -7.85 -11.44 2.73
CA HIS A 50 -8.86 -12.49 2.61
C HIS A 50 -8.67 -13.37 1.38
N LYS A 51 -8.31 -12.78 0.23
CA LYS A 51 -8.07 -13.51 -1.02
C LYS A 51 -6.67 -14.09 -1.14
N LYS A 52 -5.80 -13.84 -0.14
CA LYS A 52 -4.38 -14.21 -0.16
C LYS A 52 -3.68 -13.71 -1.43
N ILE A 53 -3.87 -12.42 -1.74
CA ILE A 53 -3.22 -11.73 -2.86
C ILE A 53 -2.13 -10.81 -2.29
N PRO A 54 -0.88 -10.87 -2.80
CA PRO A 54 0.17 -9.92 -2.44
C PRO A 54 -0.24 -8.47 -2.70
N MET A 55 0.15 -7.58 -1.81
CA MET A 55 -0.20 -6.17 -1.89
C MET A 55 0.91 -5.27 -1.38
N VAL A 56 1.02 -4.08 -1.96
CA VAL A 56 1.87 -3.03 -1.42
C VAL A 56 1.22 -1.65 -1.57
N GLY A 57 1.28 -0.87 -0.49
CA GLY A 57 0.94 0.56 -0.51
C GLY A 57 2.11 1.40 -1.00
N VAL A 58 1.83 2.41 -1.81
CA VAL A 58 2.81 3.38 -2.29
C VAL A 58 2.17 4.76 -2.35
N GLY A 59 2.91 5.79 -1.92
CA GLY A 59 2.38 7.14 -1.94
C GLY A 59 3.34 8.13 -1.30
N TYR A 60 2.76 9.08 -0.58
CA TYR A 60 3.51 10.10 0.13
C TYR A 60 2.70 10.64 1.31
N ILE A 61 3.44 11.12 2.31
CA ILE A 61 2.91 11.96 3.38
C ILE A 61 3.63 13.29 3.26
N ASN A 62 2.96 14.28 2.67
CA ASN A 62 3.53 15.60 2.38
C ASN A 62 4.83 15.47 1.57
N ASP A 63 5.97 15.88 2.12
CA ASP A 63 7.29 15.83 1.51
C ASP A 63 8.07 14.52 1.80
N ILE A 64 7.40 13.50 2.31
CA ILE A 64 7.96 12.16 2.55
C ILE A 64 7.37 11.18 1.55
N SER A 65 8.22 10.53 0.74
CA SER A 65 7.81 9.41 -0.12
C SER A 65 7.63 8.15 0.71
N THR A 66 6.55 7.39 0.48
CA THR A 66 6.26 6.18 1.26
C THR A 66 6.06 4.95 0.38
N ILE A 67 6.61 3.82 0.85
CA ILE A 67 6.28 2.48 0.33
C ILE A 67 6.09 1.51 1.49
N GLY A 68 5.28 0.48 1.27
CA GLY A 68 5.15 -0.64 2.18
C GLY A 68 3.98 -0.53 3.16
N PRO A 69 3.82 -1.56 4.02
CA PRO A 69 4.56 -2.82 3.97
C PRO A 69 4.19 -3.61 2.72
N PHE A 70 5.14 -4.40 2.21
CA PHE A 70 4.85 -5.37 1.16
C PHE A 70 4.26 -6.62 1.81
N TYR A 71 2.94 -6.74 1.73
CA TYR A 71 2.20 -7.90 2.18
C TYR A 71 2.38 -9.05 1.19
N ILE A 72 2.88 -10.17 1.68
CA ILE A 72 2.96 -11.45 1.01
C ILE A 72 2.20 -12.43 1.92
N PRO A 73 1.13 -13.08 1.41
CA PRO A 73 0.32 -13.99 2.20
C PRO A 73 1.16 -15.01 2.94
N GLU A 74 0.83 -15.21 4.22
CA GLU A 74 1.47 -16.16 5.12
C GLU A 74 2.96 -15.91 5.41
N LEU A 75 3.63 -14.99 4.71
CA LEU A 75 5.06 -14.69 4.89
C LEU A 75 5.30 -13.39 5.66
N THR A 76 4.59 -12.32 5.34
CA THR A 76 4.86 -10.98 5.89
C THR A 76 3.64 -10.36 6.55
N SER A 77 3.86 -9.25 7.25
CA SER A 77 2.82 -8.46 7.89
C SER A 77 1.95 -7.75 6.85
N CYS A 78 0.63 -7.79 7.04
CA CYS A 78 -0.23 -6.79 6.41
C CYS A 78 -0.13 -5.45 7.15
N LEU A 79 -0.79 -4.45 6.61
CA LEU A 79 -0.80 -3.08 7.11
C LEU A 79 -1.30 -2.95 8.56
N TYR A 80 -2.32 -3.73 8.89
CA TYR A 80 -3.03 -3.70 10.17
C TYR A 80 -2.45 -4.68 11.20
N CYS A 81 -1.28 -5.27 10.93
CA CYS A 81 -0.54 -5.99 11.95
C CYS A 81 -0.05 -5.07 13.08
N ASN A 82 0.17 -3.79 12.79
CA ASN A 82 0.47 -2.77 13.78
C ASN A 82 -0.61 -1.67 13.75
N LYS A 83 -1.49 -1.68 14.75
CA LYS A 83 -2.60 -0.71 14.85
C LYS A 83 -2.12 0.70 15.19
N ASP A 84 -0.93 0.87 15.77
CA ASP A 84 -0.42 2.20 16.16
C ASP A 84 -0.12 3.09 14.95
N ILE A 85 0.01 2.50 13.77
CA ILE A 85 0.25 3.21 12.51
C ILE A 85 -1.06 3.77 11.93
N TYR A 86 -2.19 3.12 12.25
CA TYR A 86 -3.52 3.52 11.80
C TYR A 86 -4.28 4.06 13.00
N LEU A 87 -4.20 5.37 13.19
CA LEU A 87 -5.08 6.03 14.13
C LEU A 87 -6.52 5.91 13.60
N GLU A 88 -7.33 5.09 14.27
CA GLU A 88 -8.78 5.20 14.12
C GLU A 88 -9.18 6.66 14.37
N ARG A 89 -10.06 7.21 13.54
CA ARG A 89 -10.61 8.56 13.76
C ARG A 89 -11.44 8.53 15.06
N THR A 90 -10.78 8.73 16.18
CA THR A 90 -11.40 8.78 17.52
C THR A 90 -11.88 10.18 17.89
N ASN A 91 -11.48 11.19 17.10
CA ASN A 91 -11.90 12.57 17.32
C ASN A 91 -13.17 12.90 16.54
N TYR A 92 -14.27 13.03 17.28
CA TYR A 92 -15.59 13.37 16.77
C TYR A 92 -15.87 14.89 16.79
N ASP A 93 -14.87 15.73 17.07
CA ASP A 93 -15.02 17.18 16.99
C ASP A 93 -15.26 17.61 15.54
N GLU A 94 -16.42 18.19 15.28
CA GLU A 94 -16.86 18.64 13.94
C GLU A 94 -15.87 19.61 13.28
N LYS A 95 -15.15 20.43 14.06
CA LYS A 95 -14.16 21.35 13.50
C LYS A 95 -12.94 20.60 12.98
N VAL A 96 -12.49 19.59 13.70
CA VAL A 96 -11.35 18.74 13.28
C VAL A 96 -11.72 17.99 12.02
N ILE A 97 -12.93 17.39 11.99
CA ILE A 97 -13.45 16.71 10.79
C ILE A 97 -13.44 17.66 9.59
N ARG A 98 -14.00 18.86 9.75
CA ARG A 98 -14.06 19.86 8.66
C ARG A 98 -12.67 20.30 8.16
N ILE A 99 -11.68 20.41 9.04
CA ILE A 99 -10.30 20.75 8.66
C ILE A 99 -9.69 19.60 7.85
N ASN A 100 -9.85 18.36 8.31
CA ASN A 100 -9.32 17.18 7.63
C ASN A 100 -9.97 16.97 6.27
N ASP A 101 -11.28 17.19 6.14
CA ASP A 101 -11.99 17.06 4.87
C ASP A 101 -11.61 18.15 3.86
N ALA A 102 -11.16 19.31 4.34
CA ALA A 102 -10.65 20.40 3.50
C ALA A 102 -9.16 20.24 3.15
N TYR A 103 -8.47 19.30 3.81
CA TYR A 103 -7.04 19.10 3.63
C TYR A 103 -6.71 18.60 2.23
N LYS A 104 -5.61 19.10 1.68
CA LYS A 104 -5.01 18.58 0.46
C LYS A 104 -3.52 18.44 0.71
N ALA A 105 -3.03 17.21 0.61
CA ALA A 105 -1.61 16.95 0.79
C ALA A 105 -0.79 17.72 -0.26
N PRO A 106 0.22 18.51 0.13
CA PRO A 106 1.10 19.15 -0.82
C PRO A 106 1.91 18.07 -1.53
N SER A 107 1.61 17.85 -2.80
CA SER A 107 2.32 16.88 -3.62
C SER A 107 3.44 17.55 -4.42
N THR A 108 4.53 16.82 -4.61
CA THR A 108 5.61 17.23 -5.51
C THR A 108 5.94 16.10 -6.47
N ILE A 109 6.53 16.45 -7.61
CA ILE A 109 7.04 15.46 -8.56
C ILE A 109 8.05 14.53 -7.88
N VAL A 110 8.89 15.06 -7.00
CA VAL A 110 9.94 14.31 -6.30
C VAL A 110 9.37 13.17 -5.47
N ASN A 111 8.26 13.43 -4.75
CA ASN A 111 7.59 12.42 -3.94
C ASN A 111 7.21 11.18 -4.76
N ASN A 112 6.49 11.42 -5.85
CA ASN A 112 5.96 10.37 -6.70
C ASN A 112 7.06 9.61 -7.43
N PHE A 113 8.12 10.30 -7.87
CA PHE A 113 9.25 9.66 -8.53
C PHE A 113 10.02 8.73 -7.60
N PHE A 114 10.34 9.16 -6.37
CA PHE A 114 11.03 8.28 -5.42
C PHE A 114 10.18 7.07 -5.04
N ALA A 115 8.91 7.30 -4.66
CA ALA A 115 8.00 6.24 -4.27
C ALA A 115 7.80 5.22 -5.43
N GLY A 116 7.52 5.72 -6.64
CA GLY A 116 7.34 4.91 -7.84
C GLY A 116 8.59 4.14 -8.24
N ALA A 117 9.77 4.75 -8.20
CA ALA A 117 11.03 4.08 -8.56
C ALA A 117 11.39 2.97 -7.56
N MET A 118 11.23 3.23 -6.26
CA MET A 118 11.50 2.24 -5.22
C MET A 118 10.55 1.05 -5.32
N ILE A 119 9.25 1.31 -5.44
CA ILE A 119 8.31 0.19 -5.52
C ILE A 119 8.52 -0.62 -6.79
N SER A 120 8.83 0.02 -7.92
CA SER A 120 9.17 -0.68 -9.17
C SER A 120 10.38 -1.62 -8.97
N SER A 121 11.40 -1.18 -8.24
CA SER A 121 12.54 -2.03 -7.92
C SER A 121 12.17 -3.23 -7.05
N GLU A 122 11.26 -3.05 -6.08
CA GLU A 122 10.84 -4.15 -5.21
C GLU A 122 9.88 -5.12 -5.90
N ILE A 123 9.05 -4.65 -6.82
CA ILE A 123 8.19 -5.51 -7.65
C ILE A 123 9.04 -6.49 -8.48
N ILE A 124 10.14 -6.01 -9.08
CA ILE A 124 11.08 -6.87 -9.80
C ILE A 124 11.66 -7.94 -8.89
N LYS A 125 12.09 -7.55 -7.67
CA LYS A 125 12.63 -8.49 -6.68
C LYS A 125 11.59 -9.50 -6.20
N PHE A 126 10.35 -9.05 -5.97
CA PHE A 126 9.23 -9.89 -5.61
C PHE A 126 9.00 -10.98 -6.66
N PHE A 127 8.91 -10.64 -7.94
CA PHE A 127 8.74 -11.62 -9.01
C PHE A 127 9.99 -12.52 -9.20
N ALA A 128 11.19 -12.00 -8.89
CA ALA A 128 12.42 -12.79 -8.85
C ALA A 128 12.55 -13.67 -7.59
N LYS A 129 11.61 -13.58 -6.63
CA LYS A 129 11.65 -14.22 -5.30
C LYS A 129 12.86 -13.83 -4.45
N ASP A 130 13.42 -12.64 -4.70
CA ASP A 130 14.49 -12.03 -3.91
C ASP A 130 13.89 -11.20 -2.75
N TYR A 131 13.27 -11.88 -1.79
CA TYR A 131 12.62 -11.22 -0.66
C TYR A 131 13.63 -10.60 0.31
N ASP A 132 14.83 -11.17 0.42
CA ASP A 132 15.91 -10.63 1.25
C ASP A 132 16.39 -9.26 0.74
N GLY A 133 16.29 -9.02 -0.57
CA GLY A 133 16.60 -7.74 -1.19
C GLY A 133 15.51 -6.66 -1.04
N MET A 134 14.34 -6.98 -0.50
CA MET A 134 13.22 -6.06 -0.34
C MET A 134 13.22 -5.41 1.04
N ILE A 135 13.21 -4.08 1.09
CA ILE A 135 13.29 -3.32 2.34
C ILE A 135 11.92 -3.09 2.99
N SER A 136 10.84 -3.13 2.21
CA SER A 136 9.47 -2.94 2.71
C SER A 136 8.81 -4.22 3.26
N ILE A 137 9.52 -5.35 3.24
CA ILE A 137 9.10 -6.57 3.95
C ILE A 137 9.03 -6.25 5.43
N ASN A 138 7.85 -6.37 6.04
CA ASN A 138 7.61 -6.06 7.45
C ASN A 138 8.01 -4.62 7.84
N ASN A 139 8.02 -3.68 6.90
CA ASN A 139 8.38 -2.28 7.15
C ASN A 139 7.58 -1.33 6.26
N ILE A 140 7.13 -0.21 6.82
CA ILE A 140 6.84 1.00 6.03
C ILE A 140 8.12 1.81 5.92
N ILE A 141 8.43 2.22 4.71
CA ILE A 141 9.62 3.01 4.40
C ILE A 141 9.19 4.43 4.07
N GLY A 142 9.81 5.41 4.73
CA GLY A 142 9.69 6.82 4.44
C GLY A 142 11.01 7.37 3.90
N ILE A 143 10.99 8.15 2.82
CA ILE A 143 12.14 8.95 2.39
C ILE A 143 11.79 10.43 2.50
N HIS A 144 12.53 11.13 3.35
CA HIS A 144 12.45 12.58 3.46
C HIS A 144 13.11 13.21 2.25
N ASN A 145 12.33 13.83 1.37
CA ASN A 145 12.84 14.30 0.08
C ASN A 145 13.90 15.41 0.20
N LYS A 146 13.89 16.16 1.32
CA LYS A 146 14.85 17.23 1.57
C LYS A 146 16.22 16.73 2.04
N THR A 147 16.25 15.64 2.81
CA THR A 147 17.46 15.18 3.53
C THR A 147 17.95 13.82 3.05
N PHE A 148 17.15 13.11 2.27
CA PHE A 148 17.33 11.70 1.91
C PHE A 148 17.43 10.78 3.14
N LEU A 149 16.90 11.22 4.29
CA LEU A 149 16.76 10.36 5.46
C LEU A 149 15.78 9.24 5.13
N LEU A 150 16.25 8.00 5.30
CA LEU A 150 15.44 6.80 5.20
C LEU A 150 14.89 6.46 6.58
N GLU A 151 13.60 6.64 6.76
CA GLU A 151 12.87 6.19 7.94
C GLU A 151 12.26 4.81 7.69
N LYS A 152 12.25 3.99 8.74
CA LYS A 152 11.68 2.65 8.71
C LYS A 152 10.79 2.47 9.93
N ILE A 153 9.52 2.19 9.68
CA ILE A 153 8.57 1.79 10.71
C ILE A 153 8.39 0.28 10.58
N LYS A 154 8.90 -0.47 11.57
CA LYS A 154 8.78 -1.92 11.59
C LYS A 154 7.33 -2.32 11.88
N ILE A 155 6.81 -3.25 11.08
CA ILE A 155 5.50 -3.88 11.27
C ILE A 155 5.73 -5.36 11.43
N GLU A 156 5.65 -5.84 12.67
CA GLU A 156 5.80 -7.27 12.95
C GLU A 156 4.51 -8.01 12.57
N LYS A 157 4.64 -9.13 11.87
CA LYS A 157 3.50 -9.99 11.54
C LYS A 157 2.87 -10.49 12.85
N SER A 158 1.59 -10.19 13.04
CA SER A 158 0.85 -10.60 14.23
C SER A 158 -0.02 -11.83 13.93
N PRO A 159 0.11 -12.94 14.67
CA PRO A 159 -0.81 -14.08 14.58
C PRO A 159 -2.26 -13.72 14.93
N ASN A 160 -2.46 -12.64 15.69
CA ASN A 160 -3.77 -12.16 16.11
C ASN A 160 -4.29 -11.01 15.23
N CYS A 161 -3.65 -10.73 14.09
CA CYS A 161 -4.17 -9.73 13.15
C CYS A 161 -5.52 -10.19 12.61
N ILE A 162 -6.53 -9.33 12.66
CA ILE A 162 -7.89 -9.68 12.22
C ILE A 162 -8.01 -9.94 10.72
N TYR A 163 -7.01 -9.51 9.92
CA TYR A 163 -7.01 -9.66 8.47
C TYR A 163 -6.06 -10.77 8.00
N CYS A 164 -4.82 -10.80 8.49
CA CYS A 164 -3.81 -11.76 8.02
C CYS A 164 -3.31 -12.72 9.11
N GLY A 165 -3.93 -12.69 10.30
CA GLY A 165 -3.64 -13.60 11.41
C GLY A 165 -4.53 -14.84 11.38
N GLY A 166 -4.14 -15.87 12.14
CA GLY A 166 -4.87 -17.14 12.28
C GLY A 166 -4.68 -18.16 11.15
N GLU A 167 -5.06 -19.41 11.44
CA GLU A 167 -5.16 -20.53 10.47
C GLU A 167 -6.50 -20.51 9.68
N HIS A 168 -7.35 -19.50 9.92
CA HIS A 168 -8.77 -19.51 9.53
C HIS A 168 -9.09 -18.58 8.35
N HIS A 169 -8.48 -18.81 7.19
CA HIS A 169 -9.00 -18.28 5.93
C HIS A 169 -8.79 -19.34 4.83
N VAL A 170 -9.64 -20.37 4.88
CA VAL A 170 -9.89 -21.35 3.81
C VAL A 170 -11.35 -21.21 3.42
#